data_AF-A0A358NA92-F1
#
_entry.id   AF-A0A358NA92-F1
#
_cell.length_a   1.000
_cell.length_b   1.000
_cell.length_c   1.000
_cell.angle_alpha   90.00
_cell.angle_beta   90.00
_cell.angle_gamma   90.00
#
_symmetry.space_group_name_H-M   'P 1'
#
loop_
_entity.id
_entity.type
_entity.pdbx_description
1 polymer ?
#
loop_
_entity_poly.entity_id
_entity_poly.type
_entity_poly.pdbx_seq_one_letter_code
_entity_poly.pdbx_strand_id
1 'polypeptide(L)'
;MLTLEPLATQTVHPEDSVLGGGVLEGKTYADLVREAFKPEWYKVATVDGGTTTQMEANFSLFWGIAQMLYMRQLIPDSTRYDDFANSGFNNGFTEQEKEGLRIFLNEGKCADCHRGPHFAAAIVGDGEEPIETMQMQFGNVSKNYDTGFYNIGVSPTNKDLGIGGKGADGKPLSNTLRVPSRLRRGGPEAAVNGSFKVPTLRNVEYTGPYMHNGSMSTLRQVLEFYARGGNFANEADRAPNVNGIELLRDDPSKIDALEAFLHTLTDENSEINAAPFDHPSLIIKNGDADVEVEASGRDGIPGGRSLKEFDEILEEGGLTTENRTGVEEE
;
A
#
# COMPACT_ATOMS: atom_id res chain seq x y z
N MET A 1 -14.76 -3.13 -29.19
CA MET A 1 -15.56 -2.79 -28.02
C MET A 1 -16.94 -2.52 -28.57
N LEU A 2 -17.97 -3.24 -28.09
CA LEU A 2 -19.36 -2.89 -28.40
C LEU A 2 -19.62 -1.44 -27.96
N THR A 3 -20.73 -0.85 -28.39
CA THR A 3 -21.20 0.52 -28.07
C THR A 3 -21.51 0.72 -26.57
N LEU A 4 -20.62 0.25 -25.71
CA LEU A 4 -20.70 0.30 -24.27
C LEU A 4 -20.37 1.72 -23.85
N GLU A 5 -21.30 2.28 -23.11
CA GLU A 5 -21.12 3.52 -22.39
C GLU A 5 -20.12 3.27 -21.23
N PRO A 6 -19.09 4.12 -21.10
CA PRO A 6 -18.17 4.07 -19.97
C PRO A 6 -18.94 4.15 -18.66
N LEU A 7 -18.63 3.24 -17.73
CA LEU A 7 -19.26 3.20 -16.40
C LEU A 7 -20.78 2.98 -16.43
N ALA A 8 -21.35 2.41 -17.50
CA ALA A 8 -22.81 2.22 -17.65
C ALA A 8 -23.52 1.54 -16.46
N THR A 9 -22.81 0.72 -15.68
CA THR A 9 -23.34 0.03 -14.50
C THR A 9 -22.80 0.57 -13.17
N GLN A 10 -21.92 1.58 -13.20
CA GLN A 10 -21.32 2.18 -12.03
C GLN A 10 -21.95 3.54 -11.77
N THR A 11 -22.45 3.73 -10.56
CA THR A 11 -22.94 5.04 -10.12
C THR A 11 -21.75 5.97 -9.91
N VAL A 12 -21.73 7.09 -10.63
CA VAL A 12 -20.80 8.20 -10.40
C VAL A 12 -21.52 9.25 -9.56
N HIS A 13 -20.86 9.79 -8.54
CA HIS A 13 -21.46 10.86 -7.74
C HIS A 13 -21.67 12.12 -8.61
N PRO A 14 -22.83 12.80 -8.57
CA PRO A 14 -23.08 13.98 -9.41
C PRO A 14 -22.05 15.10 -9.24
N GLU A 15 -21.47 15.21 -8.04
CA GLU A 15 -20.46 16.19 -7.66
C GLU A 15 -19.02 15.65 -7.69
N ASP A 16 -18.80 14.46 -8.28
CA ASP A 16 -17.44 13.94 -8.48
C ASP A 16 -16.60 14.94 -9.29
N SER A 17 -15.47 15.34 -8.73
CA SER A 17 -14.60 16.39 -9.28
C SER A 17 -14.00 16.07 -10.66
N VAL A 18 -14.02 14.80 -11.08
CA VAL A 18 -13.42 14.34 -12.34
C VAL A 18 -14.47 13.83 -13.33
N LEU A 19 -15.43 13.03 -12.85
CA LEU A 19 -16.40 12.29 -13.65
C LEU A 19 -17.83 12.81 -13.48
N GLY A 20 -18.07 13.75 -12.56
CA GLY A 20 -19.35 14.40 -12.34
C GLY A 20 -19.77 15.30 -13.51
N GLY A 21 -20.97 15.87 -13.43
CA GLY A 21 -21.44 16.88 -14.38
C GLY A 21 -21.66 16.42 -15.83
N GLY A 22 -21.83 15.12 -16.09
CA GLY A 22 -22.19 14.59 -17.41
C GLY A 22 -21.02 14.45 -18.39
N VAL A 23 -19.76 14.49 -17.93
CA VAL A 23 -18.56 14.42 -18.79
C VAL A 23 -18.51 13.14 -19.65
N LEU A 24 -19.13 12.06 -19.19
CA LEU A 24 -19.21 10.78 -19.89
C LEU A 24 -20.48 10.61 -20.74
N GLU A 25 -21.43 11.56 -20.65
CA GLU A 25 -22.75 11.43 -21.27
C GLU A 25 -22.65 11.29 -22.80
N GLY A 26 -23.20 10.19 -23.32
CA GLY A 26 -23.20 9.90 -24.75
C GLY A 26 -21.84 9.53 -25.36
N LYS A 27 -20.77 9.38 -24.55
CA LYS A 27 -19.48 8.90 -25.03
C LYS A 27 -19.44 7.38 -25.04
N THR A 28 -18.71 6.80 -26.01
CA THR A 28 -18.33 5.38 -25.97
C THR A 28 -16.88 5.22 -25.54
N TYR A 29 -16.48 4.02 -25.10
CA TYR A 29 -15.06 3.72 -24.89
C TYR A 29 -14.19 3.97 -26.14
N ALA A 30 -14.74 3.77 -27.34
CA ALA A 30 -14.02 4.04 -28.57
C ALA A 30 -13.76 5.55 -28.76
N ASP A 31 -14.70 6.40 -28.34
CA ASP A 31 -14.53 7.85 -28.38
C ASP A 31 -13.45 8.30 -27.39
N LEU A 32 -13.49 7.77 -26.16
CA LEU A 32 -12.47 8.03 -25.14
C LEU A 32 -11.06 7.62 -25.62
N VAL A 33 -10.93 6.45 -26.23
CA VAL A 33 -9.62 5.99 -26.74
C VAL A 33 -9.12 6.88 -27.89
N ARG A 34 -10.00 7.29 -28.80
CA ARG A 34 -9.61 8.16 -29.92
C ARG A 34 -9.17 9.56 -29.45
N GLU A 35 -9.80 10.05 -28.39
CA GLU A 35 -9.49 11.34 -27.78
C GLU A 35 -8.14 11.31 -27.02
N ALA A 36 -7.87 10.22 -26.29
CA ALA A 36 -6.71 10.14 -25.40
C ALA A 36 -5.41 9.58 -26.05
N PHE A 37 -5.53 8.70 -27.05
CA PHE A 37 -4.38 7.98 -27.59
C PHE A 37 -4.06 8.35 -29.04
N LYS A 38 -2.82 8.09 -29.46
CA LYS A 38 -2.40 8.37 -30.84
C LYS A 38 -3.02 7.36 -31.82
N PRO A 39 -3.38 7.76 -33.05
CA PRO A 39 -4.05 6.88 -34.02
C PRO A 39 -3.30 5.58 -34.34
N GLU A 40 -1.96 5.53 -34.29
CA GLU A 40 -1.20 4.30 -34.55
C GLU A 40 -1.57 3.14 -33.63
N TRP A 41 -2.19 3.40 -32.48
CA TRP A 41 -2.62 2.38 -31.53
C TRP A 41 -4.03 1.81 -31.81
N TYR A 42 -4.83 2.43 -32.68
CA TYR A 42 -6.21 1.99 -32.95
C TYR A 42 -6.69 2.10 -34.41
N LYS A 43 -5.91 2.68 -35.33
CA LYS A 43 -6.35 2.98 -36.71
C LYS A 43 -6.42 1.75 -37.61
N VAL A 44 -5.78 0.63 -37.25
CA VAL A 44 -5.86 -0.60 -38.03
C VAL A 44 -7.24 -1.23 -37.81
N ALA A 45 -8.01 -1.36 -38.90
CA ALA A 45 -9.40 -1.80 -38.85
C ALA A 45 -9.54 -3.16 -38.16
N THR A 46 -8.67 -4.12 -38.50
CA THR A 46 -8.68 -5.46 -37.92
C THR A 46 -7.27 -6.03 -37.81
N VAL A 47 -7.05 -6.80 -36.76
CA VAL A 47 -5.89 -7.67 -36.54
C VAL A 47 -6.35 -9.14 -36.60
N ASP A 48 -5.42 -10.09 -36.42
CA ASP A 48 -5.70 -11.54 -36.29
C ASP A 48 -6.60 -12.14 -37.38
N GLY A 49 -6.36 -11.74 -38.63
CA GLY A 49 -7.11 -12.28 -39.77
C GLY A 49 -8.52 -11.72 -39.94
N GLY A 50 -8.85 -10.58 -39.31
CA GLY A 50 -10.11 -9.88 -39.55
C GLY A 50 -11.14 -9.99 -38.42
N THR A 51 -10.83 -10.69 -37.34
CA THR A 51 -11.78 -11.06 -36.29
C THR A 51 -11.89 -10.02 -35.17
N THR A 52 -10.81 -9.27 -34.92
CA THR A 52 -10.69 -8.33 -33.80
C THR A 52 -10.17 -7.01 -34.31
N THR A 53 -10.71 -5.88 -33.86
CA THR A 53 -10.16 -4.55 -34.16
C THR A 53 -8.83 -4.33 -33.42
N GLN A 54 -7.94 -3.50 -33.96
CA GLN A 54 -6.70 -3.16 -33.23
C GLN A 54 -6.99 -2.54 -31.86
N MET A 55 -8.06 -1.75 -31.77
CA MET A 55 -8.49 -1.13 -30.52
C MET A 55 -8.87 -2.17 -29.46
N GLU A 56 -9.56 -3.25 -29.85
CA GLU A 56 -9.88 -4.36 -28.95
C GLU A 56 -8.64 -5.12 -28.50
N ALA A 57 -7.74 -5.44 -29.45
CA ALA A 57 -6.50 -6.13 -29.12
C ALA A 57 -5.61 -5.30 -28.15
N ASN A 58 -5.66 -3.97 -28.25
CA ASN A 58 -4.92 -3.06 -27.39
C ASN A 58 -5.69 -2.59 -26.15
N PHE A 59 -6.89 -3.12 -25.88
CA PHE A 59 -7.72 -2.64 -24.76
C PHE A 59 -7.00 -2.69 -23.41
N SER A 60 -6.32 -3.79 -23.09
CA SER A 60 -5.57 -3.93 -21.84
C SER A 60 -4.45 -2.91 -21.69
N LEU A 61 -3.84 -2.47 -22.79
CA LEU A 61 -2.84 -1.41 -22.79
C LEU A 61 -3.49 -0.05 -22.44
N PHE A 62 -4.59 0.30 -23.13
CA PHE A 62 -5.30 1.56 -22.88
C PHE A 62 -5.79 1.63 -21.43
N TRP A 63 -6.42 0.54 -20.97
CA TRP A 63 -6.89 0.41 -19.59
C TRP A 63 -5.75 0.54 -18.59
N GLY A 64 -4.64 -0.20 -18.78
CA GLY A 64 -3.49 -0.15 -17.87
C GLY A 64 -2.85 1.24 -17.78
N ILE A 65 -2.71 1.94 -18.91
CA ILE A 65 -2.17 3.31 -18.94
C ILE A 65 -3.15 4.28 -18.25
N ALA A 66 -4.45 4.18 -18.52
CA ALA A 66 -5.46 5.02 -17.89
C ALA A 66 -5.45 4.87 -16.36
N GLN A 67 -5.46 3.61 -15.88
CA GLN A 67 -5.36 3.32 -14.45
C GLN A 67 -4.05 3.86 -13.85
N MET A 68 -2.92 3.68 -14.52
CA MET A 68 -1.64 4.20 -14.06
C MET A 68 -1.65 5.74 -13.95
N LEU A 69 -2.20 6.44 -14.94
CA LEU A 69 -2.27 7.90 -14.93
C LEU A 69 -3.23 8.42 -13.87
N TYR A 70 -4.36 7.73 -13.64
CA TYR A 70 -5.27 8.04 -12.55
C TYR A 70 -4.59 7.85 -11.18
N MET A 71 -4.02 6.66 -10.93
CA MET A 71 -3.35 6.37 -9.65
C MET A 71 -2.14 7.27 -9.37
N ARG A 72 -1.50 7.85 -10.40
CA ARG A 72 -0.42 8.83 -10.22
C ARG A 72 -0.88 10.19 -9.72
N GLN A 73 -2.18 10.50 -9.83
CA GLN A 73 -2.77 11.74 -9.31
C GLN A 73 -3.24 11.58 -7.86
N LEU A 74 -3.34 10.33 -7.38
CA LEU A 74 -3.77 9.98 -6.03
C LEU A 74 -2.61 10.15 -5.03
N ILE A 75 -2.14 11.39 -4.87
CA ILE A 75 -1.07 11.72 -3.92
C ILE A 75 -1.70 12.39 -2.70
N PRO A 76 -1.60 11.78 -1.50
CA PRO A 76 -2.10 12.39 -0.27
C PRO A 76 -1.06 13.36 0.28
N ASP A 77 -0.94 14.56 -0.30
CA ASP A 77 0.05 15.61 0.04
C ASP A 77 -0.53 16.79 0.84
N SER A 78 -1.77 16.67 1.33
CA SER A 78 -2.45 17.67 2.15
C SER A 78 -2.62 17.19 3.59
N THR A 79 -1.51 16.80 4.22
CA THR A 79 -1.50 16.35 5.62
C THR A 79 -1.01 17.44 6.56
N ARG A 80 -1.33 17.32 7.86
CA ARG A 80 -0.77 18.21 8.89
C ARG A 80 0.76 18.19 8.94
N TYR A 81 1.39 17.06 8.60
CA TYR A 81 2.84 16.98 8.44
C TYR A 81 3.33 17.82 7.25
N ASP A 82 2.63 17.81 6.12
CA ASP A 82 3.01 18.60 4.95
C ASP A 82 2.91 20.10 5.25
N ASP A 83 1.85 20.54 5.92
CA ASP A 83 1.72 21.92 6.40
C ASP A 83 2.86 22.30 7.36
N PHE A 84 3.19 21.42 8.31
CA PHE A 84 4.30 21.62 9.23
C PHE A 84 5.63 21.74 8.48
N ALA A 85 5.90 20.85 7.52
CA ALA A 85 7.12 20.86 6.70
C ALA A 85 7.20 22.12 5.81
N ASN A 86 6.10 22.49 5.15
CA ASN A 86 6.00 23.67 4.28
C ASN A 86 6.13 24.99 5.06
N SER A 87 5.75 25.00 6.35
CA SER A 87 5.98 26.14 7.25
C SER A 87 7.46 26.32 7.66
N GLY A 88 8.34 25.41 7.23
CA GLY A 88 9.74 25.35 7.69
C GLY A 88 9.86 24.79 9.10
N PHE A 89 8.98 23.87 9.49
CA PHE A 89 8.96 23.21 10.81
C PHE A 89 8.67 24.15 11.99
N ASN A 90 7.93 25.23 11.76
CA ASN A 90 7.73 26.29 12.76
C ASN A 90 6.37 26.24 13.46
N ASN A 91 5.32 25.76 12.80
CA ASN A 91 3.94 25.79 13.30
C ASN A 91 3.14 24.55 12.88
N GLY A 92 2.14 24.15 13.67
CA GLY A 92 1.16 23.10 13.32
C GLY A 92 1.26 21.82 14.14
N PHE A 93 2.39 21.59 14.81
CA PHE A 93 2.59 20.43 15.71
C PHE A 93 2.54 20.83 17.18
N THR A 94 1.88 20.00 17.98
CA THR A 94 1.96 19.95 19.44
C THR A 94 3.34 19.46 19.89
N GLU A 95 3.67 19.65 21.17
CA GLU A 95 4.94 19.14 21.72
C GLU A 95 5.00 17.60 21.69
N GLN A 96 3.86 16.92 21.83
CA GLN A 96 3.79 15.47 21.72
C GLN A 96 4.07 14.98 20.29
N GLU A 97 3.54 15.65 19.27
CA GLU A 97 3.82 15.32 17.86
C GLU A 97 5.27 15.61 17.47
N LYS A 98 5.86 16.70 18.00
CA LYS A 98 7.29 17.00 17.81
C LYS A 98 8.17 15.92 18.45
N GLU A 99 7.81 15.45 19.64
CA GLU A 99 8.49 14.33 20.29
C GLU A 99 8.37 13.05 19.47
N GLY A 100 7.18 12.75 18.96
CA GLY A 100 6.94 11.63 18.05
C GLY A 100 7.79 11.69 16.78
N LEU A 101 7.86 12.85 16.13
CA LEU A 101 8.71 13.07 14.96
C LEU A 101 10.20 12.87 15.30
N ARG A 102 10.65 13.35 16.46
CA ARG A 102 12.04 13.20 16.92
C ARG A 102 12.39 11.73 17.15
N ILE A 103 11.49 10.96 17.75
CA ILE A 103 11.60 9.51 17.90
C ILE A 103 11.65 8.86 16.51
N PHE A 104 10.72 9.20 15.62
CA PHE A 104 10.63 8.63 14.28
C PHE A 104 11.91 8.82 13.46
N LEU A 105 12.46 10.04 13.44
CA LEU A 105 13.63 10.40 12.65
C LEU A 105 14.95 9.85 13.23
N ASN A 106 15.04 9.69 14.55
CA ASN A 106 16.32 9.42 15.22
C ASN A 106 16.27 8.24 16.18
N GLU A 107 15.51 8.35 17.27
CA GLU A 107 15.66 7.41 18.38
C GLU A 107 15.08 6.02 18.08
N GLY A 108 13.93 5.99 17.39
CA GLY A 108 13.25 4.78 16.96
C GLY A 108 13.78 4.23 15.62
N LYS A 109 14.63 5.00 14.92
CA LYS A 109 15.20 4.64 13.61
C LYS A 109 14.15 4.28 12.55
N CYS A 110 12.91 4.77 12.70
CA CYS A 110 11.82 4.47 11.79
C CYS A 110 12.14 4.99 10.38
N ALA A 111 12.76 6.16 10.31
CA ALA A 111 13.21 6.79 9.07
C ALA A 111 14.32 6.03 8.33
N ASP A 112 15.00 5.04 8.93
CA ASP A 112 15.97 4.21 8.19
C ASP A 112 15.25 3.44 7.05
N CYS A 113 14.01 3.03 7.29
CA CYS A 113 13.19 2.28 6.33
C CYS A 113 12.03 3.12 5.76
N HIS A 114 11.45 4.01 6.56
CA HIS A 114 10.32 4.86 6.20
C HIS A 114 10.79 6.28 5.86
N ARG A 115 11.57 6.39 4.78
CA ARG A 115 12.21 7.63 4.33
C ARG A 115 11.50 8.30 3.15
N GLY A 116 11.93 9.53 2.87
CA GLY A 116 11.48 10.31 1.73
C GLY A 116 10.05 10.86 1.89
N PRO A 117 9.55 11.59 0.88
CA PRO A 117 8.25 12.26 0.92
C PRO A 117 7.05 11.34 1.15
N HIS A 118 7.18 10.05 0.86
CA HIS A 118 6.12 9.05 1.04
C HIS A 118 6.34 8.15 2.27
N PHE A 119 7.39 8.36 3.06
CA PHE A 119 7.72 7.54 4.21
C PHE A 119 7.86 6.03 3.87
N ALA A 120 8.51 5.72 2.75
CA ALA A 120 8.80 4.36 2.31
C ALA A 120 10.04 4.30 1.41
N ALA A 121 10.95 3.37 1.70
CA ALA A 121 12.18 3.17 0.94
C ALA A 121 11.97 2.60 -0.47
N ALA A 122 10.99 1.72 -0.68
CA ALA A 122 10.78 1.02 -1.95
C ALA A 122 9.90 1.82 -2.92
N ILE A 123 10.34 3.02 -3.32
CA ILE A 123 9.62 3.88 -4.28
C ILE A 123 10.45 4.04 -5.55
N VAL A 124 9.80 3.78 -6.69
CA VAL A 124 10.40 3.88 -8.01
C VAL A 124 10.62 5.36 -8.36
N GLY A 125 11.87 5.83 -8.35
CA GLY A 125 12.17 7.19 -8.81
C GLY A 125 13.43 7.83 -8.22
N ASP A 126 13.86 7.42 -7.04
CA ASP A 126 14.90 8.14 -6.28
C ASP A 126 16.35 7.83 -6.71
N GLY A 127 16.55 7.19 -7.86
CA GLY A 127 17.87 6.76 -8.31
C GLY A 127 18.55 5.76 -7.38
N GLU A 128 17.81 5.19 -6.42
CA GLU A 128 18.33 4.16 -5.52
C GLU A 128 18.67 2.90 -6.31
N GLU A 129 19.84 2.34 -6.03
CA GLU A 129 20.23 1.04 -6.56
C GLU A 129 19.21 -0.01 -6.08
N PRO A 130 18.80 -0.97 -6.93
CA PRO A 130 17.80 -1.98 -6.59
C PRO A 130 18.26 -2.96 -5.50
N ILE A 131 19.54 -2.87 -5.10
CA ILE A 131 20.17 -3.72 -4.10
C ILE A 131 20.96 -2.82 -3.15
N GLU A 132 20.76 -3.01 -1.84
CA GLU A 132 21.49 -2.33 -0.78
C GLU A 132 22.21 -3.33 0.13
N THR A 133 23.29 -2.88 0.78
CA THR A 133 24.05 -3.69 1.73
C THR A 133 23.92 -3.09 3.13
N MET A 134 23.42 -3.87 4.09
CA MET A 134 23.36 -3.46 5.50
C MET A 134 24.30 -4.32 6.36
N GLN A 135 24.95 -3.71 7.34
CA GLN A 135 25.70 -4.44 8.37
C GLN A 135 24.74 -5.02 9.40
N MET A 136 24.88 -6.31 9.68
CA MET A 136 24.09 -6.97 10.70
C MET A 136 24.54 -6.57 12.10
N GLN A 137 23.59 -6.31 13.01
CA GLN A 137 23.89 -5.88 14.38
C GLN A 137 24.63 -6.98 15.17
N PHE A 138 24.43 -8.26 14.81
CA PHE A 138 25.09 -9.41 15.44
C PHE A 138 25.98 -10.14 14.43
N GLY A 139 27.30 -10.01 14.62
CA GLY A 139 28.33 -10.58 13.75
C GLY A 139 28.84 -9.58 12.71
N ASN A 140 30.13 -9.62 12.37
CA ASN A 140 30.75 -8.82 11.29
C ASN A 140 30.27 -9.25 9.89
N VAL A 141 28.98 -9.52 9.74
CA VAL A 141 28.34 -10.02 8.53
C VAL A 141 27.57 -8.86 7.93
N SER A 142 27.93 -8.47 6.72
CA SER A 142 27.05 -7.64 5.90
C SER A 142 26.06 -8.57 5.20
N LYS A 143 24.85 -8.09 4.90
CA LYS A 143 23.88 -8.78 4.04
C LYS A 143 23.36 -7.86 2.95
N ASN A 144 23.01 -8.44 1.81
CA ASN A 144 22.42 -7.75 0.67
C ASN A 144 20.91 -7.94 0.65
N TYR A 145 20.19 -6.86 0.36
CA TYR A 145 18.74 -6.78 0.35
C TYR A 145 18.27 -6.17 -0.96
N ASP A 146 17.06 -6.49 -1.37
CA ASP A 146 16.35 -5.66 -2.33
C ASP A 146 15.96 -4.37 -1.60
N THR A 147 16.36 -3.22 -2.16
CA THR A 147 16.20 -1.94 -1.47
C THR A 147 14.76 -1.68 -1.09
N GLY A 148 14.53 -1.40 0.20
CA GLY A 148 13.19 -1.18 0.75
C GLY A 148 12.34 -2.44 0.91
N PHE A 149 12.95 -3.63 0.91
CA PHE A 149 12.31 -4.90 1.27
C PHE A 149 13.00 -5.52 2.47
N TYR A 150 12.26 -5.69 3.57
CA TYR A 150 12.84 -6.15 4.84
C TYR A 150 12.00 -7.23 5.50
N ASN A 151 12.69 -8.14 6.20
CA ASN A 151 12.07 -9.07 7.11
C ASN A 151 12.15 -8.53 8.54
N ILE A 152 11.00 -8.12 9.09
CA ILE A 152 10.90 -7.57 10.44
C ILE A 152 10.43 -8.61 11.48
N GLY A 153 10.16 -9.85 11.05
CA GLY A 153 9.71 -10.93 11.94
C GLY A 153 8.22 -10.90 12.27
N VAL A 154 7.35 -10.51 11.31
CA VAL A 154 5.88 -10.60 11.45
C VAL A 154 5.42 -12.05 11.42
N SER A 155 6.00 -12.86 10.53
CA SER A 155 5.69 -14.28 10.29
C SER A 155 6.97 -15.11 10.21
N PRO A 156 6.94 -16.42 10.52
CA PRO A 156 8.09 -17.29 10.31
C PRO A 156 8.45 -17.37 8.82
N THR A 157 9.72 -17.16 8.47
CA THR A 157 10.19 -17.14 7.07
C THR A 157 9.85 -18.40 6.27
N ASN A 158 9.83 -19.57 6.90
CA ASN A 158 9.48 -20.82 6.21
C ASN A 158 7.98 -20.95 5.90
N LYS A 159 7.14 -20.08 6.46
CA LYS A 159 5.70 -20.01 6.19
C LYS A 159 5.36 -18.89 5.22
N ASP A 160 6.18 -17.84 5.20
CA ASP A 160 6.01 -16.73 4.28
C ASP A 160 7.36 -16.24 3.77
N LEU A 161 7.67 -16.56 2.51
CA LEU A 161 8.95 -16.27 1.89
C LEU A 161 9.02 -14.85 1.32
N GLY A 162 7.89 -14.15 1.16
CA GLY A 162 7.85 -12.85 0.48
C GLY A 162 8.59 -12.88 -0.86
N ILE A 163 9.54 -11.95 -1.06
CA ILE A 163 10.36 -11.87 -2.30
C ILE A 163 11.46 -12.96 -2.41
N GLY A 164 11.65 -13.78 -1.39
CA GLY A 164 12.55 -14.94 -1.44
C GLY A 164 12.03 -16.09 -2.31
N GLY A 165 10.76 -16.02 -2.73
CA GLY A 165 10.13 -16.99 -3.62
C GLY A 165 10.63 -16.96 -5.07
N LYS A 166 9.99 -17.76 -5.91
CA LYS A 166 10.24 -17.84 -7.36
C LYS A 166 8.95 -17.55 -8.12
N GLY A 167 9.08 -16.91 -9.29
CA GLY A 167 7.98 -16.72 -10.22
C GLY A 167 7.59 -18.02 -10.93
N ALA A 168 6.51 -17.97 -11.71
CA ALA A 168 6.03 -19.10 -12.52
C ALA A 168 7.07 -19.60 -13.54
N ASP A 169 8.02 -18.75 -13.93
CA ASP A 169 9.14 -19.07 -14.80
C ASP A 169 10.32 -19.76 -14.06
N GLY A 170 10.17 -20.04 -12.76
CA GLY A 170 11.18 -20.64 -11.90
C GLY A 170 12.33 -19.70 -11.53
N LYS A 171 12.29 -18.43 -11.95
CA LYS A 171 13.32 -17.44 -11.60
C LYS A 171 13.01 -16.82 -10.23
N PRO A 172 14.04 -16.42 -9.46
CA PRO A 172 13.81 -15.71 -8.19
C PRO A 172 12.95 -14.46 -8.38
N LEU A 173 12.17 -14.08 -7.37
CA LEU A 173 11.45 -12.80 -7.36
C LEU A 173 12.39 -11.64 -7.00
N SER A 174 13.29 -11.85 -6.04
CA SER A 174 14.29 -10.88 -5.61
C SER A 174 15.29 -10.49 -6.70
N ASN A 175 15.59 -9.20 -6.81
CA ASN A 175 16.67 -8.62 -7.60
C ASN A 175 18.03 -9.11 -7.13
N THR A 176 18.27 -9.15 -5.81
CA THR A 176 19.50 -9.68 -5.20
C THR A 176 19.81 -11.09 -5.67
N LEU A 177 18.80 -11.96 -5.73
CA LEU A 177 18.95 -13.34 -6.22
C LEU A 177 19.06 -13.45 -7.74
N ARG A 178 18.57 -12.46 -8.51
CA ARG A 178 18.64 -12.44 -9.98
C ARG A 178 19.99 -12.01 -10.53
N VAL A 179 20.72 -11.16 -9.81
CA VAL A 179 22.05 -10.66 -10.20
C VAL A 179 23.12 -10.99 -9.16
N PRO A 180 23.37 -12.29 -8.87
CA PRO A 180 24.33 -12.70 -7.85
C PRO A 180 25.78 -12.33 -8.20
N SER A 181 26.08 -12.04 -9.47
CA SER A 181 27.42 -11.60 -9.91
C SER A 181 27.82 -10.21 -9.43
N ARG A 182 26.86 -9.37 -9.00
CA ARG A 182 27.13 -8.09 -8.32
C ARG A 182 27.46 -8.26 -6.84
N LEU A 183 27.11 -9.40 -6.25
CA LEU A 183 27.57 -9.80 -4.93
C LEU A 183 29.01 -10.26 -5.13
N ARG A 184 30.00 -9.45 -4.71
CA ARG A 184 31.43 -9.79 -4.83
C ARG A 184 31.65 -11.26 -4.44
N ARG A 185 32.51 -12.01 -5.15
CA ARG A 185 32.90 -13.37 -4.73
C ARG A 185 33.41 -13.30 -3.28
N GLY A 186 32.68 -13.92 -2.34
CA GLY A 186 32.90 -13.81 -0.88
C GLY A 186 32.14 -12.66 -0.19
N GLY A 187 31.13 -12.10 -0.85
CA GLY A 187 30.36 -10.93 -0.43
C GLY A 187 29.17 -11.23 0.49
N PRO A 188 28.45 -10.19 0.91
CA PRO A 188 27.36 -10.25 1.89
C PRO A 188 26.30 -11.29 1.50
N GLU A 189 25.85 -12.14 2.43
CA GLU A 189 24.77 -13.12 2.19
C GLU A 189 23.48 -12.40 1.76
N ALA A 190 22.70 -13.01 0.87
CA ALA A 190 21.41 -12.45 0.46
C ALA A 190 20.38 -12.68 1.59
N ALA A 191 19.75 -11.60 2.05
CA ALA A 191 18.72 -11.61 3.09
C ALA A 191 17.37 -11.22 2.51
N VAL A 192 16.74 -12.18 1.83
CA VAL A 192 15.57 -11.93 0.98
C VAL A 192 14.36 -12.73 1.42
N ASN A 193 14.54 -13.76 2.25
CA ASN A 193 13.44 -14.62 2.63
C ASN A 193 12.61 -13.97 3.75
N GLY A 194 11.30 -13.91 3.54
CA GLY A 194 10.36 -13.23 4.43
C GLY A 194 10.47 -11.71 4.37
N SER A 195 11.12 -11.16 3.34
CA SER A 195 11.23 -9.73 3.11
C SER A 195 10.02 -9.20 2.34
N PHE A 196 9.48 -8.08 2.81
CA PHE A 196 8.31 -7.41 2.21
C PHE A 196 8.62 -5.94 1.98
N LYS A 197 7.94 -5.39 0.96
CA LYS A 197 8.02 -3.98 0.61
C LYS A 197 7.63 -3.14 1.81
N VAL A 198 8.45 -2.14 2.14
CA VAL A 198 8.07 -1.11 3.11
C VAL A 198 6.81 -0.38 2.59
N PRO A 199 5.70 -0.36 3.35
CA PRO A 199 4.53 0.41 2.98
C PRO A 199 4.77 1.91 3.21
N THR A 200 4.05 2.75 2.47
CA THR A 200 3.94 4.18 2.83
C THR A 200 3.24 4.30 4.18
N LEU A 201 3.60 5.34 4.94
CA LEU A 201 2.91 5.69 6.18
C LEU A 201 1.92 6.86 6.00
N ARG A 202 1.74 7.37 4.78
CA ARG A 202 0.67 8.34 4.51
C ARG A 202 -0.69 7.64 4.62
N ASN A 203 -1.66 8.31 5.25
CA ASN A 203 -2.98 7.76 5.58
C ASN A 203 -2.93 6.45 6.39
N VAL A 204 -1.86 6.21 7.15
CA VAL A 204 -1.69 4.94 7.87
C VAL A 204 -2.85 4.67 8.82
N GLU A 205 -3.42 5.71 9.41
CA GLU A 205 -4.60 5.66 10.29
C GLU A 205 -5.80 4.89 9.73
N TYR A 206 -6.07 5.01 8.43
CA TYR A 206 -7.26 4.42 7.78
C TYR A 206 -6.98 3.11 7.05
N THR A 207 -5.80 2.52 7.23
CA THR A 207 -5.35 1.35 6.44
C THR A 207 -5.22 0.08 7.28
N GLY A 208 -5.85 0.07 8.46
CA GLY A 208 -6.01 -1.15 9.24
C GLY A 208 -6.84 -2.21 8.48
N PRO A 209 -6.66 -3.51 8.78
CA PRO A 209 -5.63 -4.06 9.66
C PRO A 209 -4.23 -4.01 9.03
N TYR A 210 -3.21 -3.95 9.88
CA TYR A 210 -1.81 -3.68 9.55
C TYR A 210 -0.98 -4.94 9.28
N MET A 211 0.21 -4.73 8.71
CA MET A 211 1.16 -5.74 8.22
C MET A 211 0.69 -6.43 6.93
N HIS A 212 1.60 -7.11 6.24
CA HIS A 212 1.30 -7.82 4.98
C HIS A 212 0.26 -8.94 5.13
N ASN A 213 -0.02 -9.38 6.37
CA ASN A 213 -0.94 -10.46 6.69
C ASN A 213 -2.14 -9.99 7.54
N GLY A 214 -2.32 -8.70 7.78
CA GLY A 214 -3.44 -8.16 8.57
C GLY A 214 -3.45 -8.59 10.04
N SER A 215 -2.31 -9.02 10.60
CA SER A 215 -2.26 -9.61 11.96
C SER A 215 -2.40 -8.62 13.12
N MET A 216 -2.43 -7.32 12.85
CA MET A 216 -2.55 -6.27 13.86
C MET A 216 -3.70 -5.34 13.51
N SER A 217 -4.61 -5.10 14.44
CA SER A 217 -5.81 -4.30 14.19
C SER A 217 -5.62 -2.80 14.43
N THR A 218 -4.59 -2.38 15.16
CA THR A 218 -4.37 -0.99 15.57
C THR A 218 -2.92 -0.55 15.35
N LEU A 219 -2.69 0.76 15.14
CA LEU A 219 -1.34 1.35 15.09
C LEU A 219 -0.58 1.07 16.38
N ARG A 220 -1.25 1.17 17.53
CA ARG A 220 -0.69 0.78 18.82
C ARG A 220 -0.02 -0.59 18.82
N GLN A 221 -0.69 -1.62 18.29
CA GLN A 221 -0.13 -2.98 18.21
C GLN A 221 1.13 -3.04 17.31
N VAL A 222 1.18 -2.23 16.26
CA VAL A 222 2.35 -2.09 15.38
C VAL A 222 3.52 -1.48 16.15
N LEU A 223 3.29 -0.40 16.90
CA LEU A 223 4.37 0.25 17.66
C LEU A 223 4.88 -0.65 18.79
N GLU A 224 3.98 -1.35 19.48
CA GLU A 224 4.35 -2.37 20.48
C GLU A 224 5.12 -3.55 19.86
N PHE A 225 4.88 -3.86 18.58
CA PHE A 225 5.63 -4.90 17.85
C PHE A 225 7.09 -4.49 17.64
N TYR A 226 7.33 -3.24 17.28
CA TYR A 226 8.69 -2.72 17.19
C TYR A 226 9.34 -2.56 18.56
N ALA A 227 8.59 -2.16 19.59
CA ALA A 227 9.10 -2.06 20.96
C ALA A 227 9.64 -3.41 21.48
N ARG A 228 8.92 -4.51 21.24
CA ARG A 228 9.35 -5.86 21.65
C ARG A 228 10.33 -6.55 20.72
N GLY A 229 10.61 -5.97 19.55
CA GLY A 229 11.55 -6.53 18.59
C GLY A 229 11.00 -7.76 17.88
N GLY A 230 9.79 -7.64 17.32
CA GLY A 230 9.16 -8.64 16.46
C GLY A 230 8.48 -9.82 17.17
N ASN A 231 7.81 -10.68 16.40
CA ASN A 231 7.08 -11.85 16.94
C ASN A 231 7.91 -13.13 16.91
N PHE A 232 8.91 -13.21 16.03
CA PHE A 232 9.70 -14.41 15.80
C PHE A 232 11.20 -14.10 15.78
N ALA A 233 11.98 -14.96 16.44
CA ALA A 233 13.44 -14.97 16.31
C ALA A 233 13.81 -15.52 14.92
N ASN A 234 14.56 -14.76 14.14
CA ASN A 234 14.97 -15.16 12.80
C ASN A 234 16.34 -14.59 12.45
N GLU A 235 17.42 -15.23 12.89
CA GLU A 235 18.77 -14.67 12.79
C GLU A 235 19.33 -14.64 11.34
N ALA A 236 18.75 -15.43 10.42
CA ALA A 236 19.30 -15.60 9.07
C ALA A 236 18.86 -14.52 8.05
N ASP A 237 17.63 -14.01 8.12
CA ASP A 237 17.12 -13.05 7.11
C ASP A 237 16.56 -11.74 7.73
N ARG A 238 16.50 -11.64 9.07
CA ARG A 238 15.93 -10.47 9.75
C ARG A 238 16.76 -9.20 9.53
N ALA A 239 16.08 -8.07 9.36
CA ALA A 239 16.73 -6.76 9.27
C ALA A 239 17.40 -6.36 10.61
N PRO A 240 18.59 -5.72 10.57
CA PRO A 240 19.44 -5.54 11.74
C PRO A 240 18.88 -4.64 12.83
N ASN A 241 18.00 -3.69 12.48
CA ASN A 241 17.48 -2.70 13.42
C ASN A 241 16.19 -3.12 14.13
N VAL A 242 15.73 -4.38 13.97
CA VAL A 242 14.45 -4.85 14.55
C VAL A 242 14.67 -5.65 15.84
N ASN A 243 15.63 -5.29 16.67
CA ASN A 243 15.94 -6.04 17.91
C ASN A 243 15.18 -5.55 19.16
N GLY A 244 14.17 -4.71 18.96
CA GLY A 244 13.42 -4.05 20.03
C GLY A 244 13.90 -2.62 20.20
N ILE A 245 12.95 -1.70 20.24
CA ILE A 245 13.22 -0.28 20.47
C ILE A 245 13.04 -0.01 21.95
N GLU A 246 14.15 -0.02 22.69
CA GLU A 246 14.15 0.04 24.16
C GLU A 246 13.37 1.23 24.71
N LEU A 247 13.54 2.42 24.11
CA LEU A 247 12.81 3.62 24.55
C LEU A 247 11.29 3.48 24.45
N LEU A 248 10.77 2.76 23.45
CA LEU A 248 9.33 2.54 23.29
C LEU A 248 8.84 1.47 24.28
N ARG A 249 9.67 0.46 24.55
CA ARG A 249 9.36 -0.59 25.51
C ARG A 249 9.32 -0.06 26.93
N ASP A 250 10.26 0.81 27.27
CA ASP A 250 10.49 1.25 28.64
C ASP A 250 9.63 2.47 29.01
N ASP A 251 9.08 3.18 28.03
CA ASP A 251 8.24 4.37 28.23
C ASP A 251 7.02 4.40 27.28
N PRO A 252 5.82 4.00 27.75
CA PRO A 252 4.60 4.02 26.95
C PRO A 252 4.23 5.40 26.40
N SER A 253 4.63 6.49 27.07
CA SER A 253 4.35 7.85 26.59
C SER A 253 5.07 8.16 25.27
N LYS A 254 6.19 7.48 25.00
CA LYS A 254 6.91 7.58 23.73
C LYS A 254 6.18 6.84 22.60
N ILE A 255 5.44 5.78 22.91
CA ILE A 255 4.53 5.15 21.95
C ILE A 255 3.41 6.13 21.63
N ASP A 256 2.81 6.76 22.63
CA ASP A 256 1.73 7.74 22.43
C ASP A 256 2.21 8.93 21.58
N ALA A 257 3.43 9.42 21.84
CA ALA A 257 4.04 10.48 21.03
C ALA A 257 4.25 10.07 19.58
N LEU A 258 4.79 8.87 19.35
CA LEU A 258 5.02 8.35 18.01
C LEU A 258 3.70 8.11 17.25
N GLU A 259 2.67 7.59 17.92
CA GLU A 259 1.32 7.42 17.36
C GLU A 259 0.70 8.78 16.99
N ALA A 260 0.81 9.78 17.87
CA ALA A 260 0.35 11.14 17.59
C ALA A 260 1.04 11.72 16.34
N PHE A 261 2.35 11.50 16.16
CA PHE A 261 3.04 11.88 14.93
C PHE A 261 2.49 11.14 13.69
N LEU A 262 2.27 9.84 13.78
CA LEU A 262 1.75 9.06 12.63
C LEU A 262 0.37 9.55 12.18
N HIS A 263 -0.49 9.99 13.09
CA HIS A 263 -1.77 10.62 12.76
C HIS A 263 -1.62 11.94 11.99
N THR A 264 -0.49 12.64 12.11
CA THR A 264 -0.23 13.85 11.30
C THR A 264 0.02 13.54 9.82
N LEU A 265 0.20 12.26 9.46
CA LEU A 265 0.40 11.79 8.09
C LEU A 265 -0.91 11.45 7.39
N THR A 266 -2.04 11.76 8.02
CA THR A 266 -3.39 11.61 7.47
C THR A 266 -3.75 12.84 6.63
N ASP A 267 -4.25 12.60 5.42
CA ASP A 267 -4.71 13.64 4.49
C ASP A 267 -6.18 13.97 4.79
N GLU A 268 -6.43 15.23 5.13
CA GLU A 268 -7.77 15.71 5.50
C GLU A 268 -8.77 15.52 4.36
N ASN A 269 -8.34 15.59 3.09
CA ASN A 269 -9.23 15.34 1.95
C ASN A 269 -9.69 13.89 1.89
N SER A 270 -8.87 12.94 2.35
CA SER A 270 -9.28 11.54 2.46
C SER A 270 -10.34 11.34 3.55
N GLU A 271 -10.27 12.12 4.63
CA GLU A 271 -11.24 12.09 5.73
C GLU A 271 -12.60 12.66 5.32
N ILE A 272 -12.60 13.83 4.67
CA ILE A 272 -13.85 14.52 4.29
C ILE A 272 -14.38 14.10 2.92
N ASN A 273 -13.70 13.17 2.23
CA ASN A 273 -13.92 12.84 0.83
C ASN A 273 -13.95 14.13 -0.03
N ALA A 274 -12.84 14.86 -0.05
CA ALA A 274 -12.59 15.97 -0.97
C ALA A 274 -11.61 15.58 -2.09
N ALA A 275 -11.64 16.32 -3.19
CA ALA A 275 -10.82 16.05 -4.37
C ALA A 275 -9.33 16.07 -3.99
N PRO A 276 -8.50 15.16 -4.56
CA PRO A 276 -8.80 14.22 -5.64
C PRO A 276 -9.42 12.88 -5.17
N PHE A 277 -9.81 12.75 -3.90
CA PHE A 277 -10.32 11.53 -3.27
C PHE A 277 -11.80 11.62 -2.92
N ASP A 278 -12.58 12.41 -3.65
CA ASP A 278 -13.87 12.88 -3.15
C ASP A 278 -15.00 11.85 -3.10
N HIS A 279 -14.98 10.81 -3.92
CA HIS A 279 -16.06 9.81 -3.90
C HIS A 279 -15.63 8.41 -4.37
N PRO A 280 -14.47 7.84 -3.96
CA PRO A 280 -14.07 6.53 -4.45
C PRO A 280 -15.02 5.45 -3.92
N SER A 281 -15.98 5.03 -4.75
CA SER A 281 -16.83 3.88 -4.46
C SER A 281 -16.80 2.90 -5.64
N LEU A 282 -16.35 1.69 -5.34
CA LEU A 282 -16.56 0.53 -6.17
C LEU A 282 -17.36 -0.46 -5.32
N ILE A 283 -18.66 -0.56 -5.59
CA ILE A 283 -19.50 -1.57 -4.95
C ILE A 283 -19.12 -2.91 -5.57
N ILE A 284 -18.19 -3.62 -4.92
CA ILE A 284 -17.91 -5.00 -5.27
C ILE A 284 -19.04 -5.84 -4.67
N LYS A 285 -19.98 -6.27 -5.52
CA LYS A 285 -20.89 -7.35 -5.15
C LYS A 285 -20.01 -8.60 -4.98
N ASN A 286 -19.84 -9.05 -3.74
CA ASN A 286 -19.12 -10.30 -3.48
C ASN A 286 -19.85 -11.46 -4.16
N GLY A 287 -19.11 -12.20 -4.99
CA GLY A 287 -19.50 -13.53 -5.48
C GLY A 287 -20.39 -13.55 -6.72
N ASP A 288 -20.08 -14.50 -7.60
CA ASP A 288 -21.06 -15.09 -8.50
C ASP A 288 -22.01 -15.94 -7.64
N ALA A 289 -23.33 -15.73 -7.78
CA ALA A 289 -24.32 -16.48 -7.00
C ALA A 289 -24.26 -17.99 -7.28
N ASP A 290 -23.61 -18.39 -8.37
CA ASP A 290 -23.49 -19.76 -8.85
C ASP A 290 -22.12 -20.41 -8.55
N VAL A 291 -21.21 -19.72 -7.83
CA VAL A 291 -19.92 -20.29 -7.42
C VAL A 291 -20.03 -20.91 -6.04
N GLU A 292 -20.19 -22.24 -6.00
CA GLU A 292 -19.94 -23.01 -4.78
C GLU A 292 -18.45 -22.95 -4.44
N VAL A 293 -18.12 -22.28 -3.33
CA VAL A 293 -16.76 -22.23 -2.80
C VAL A 293 -16.54 -23.46 -1.91
N GLU A 294 -15.80 -24.46 -2.39
CA GLU A 294 -15.36 -25.56 -1.53
C GLU A 294 -14.35 -25.04 -0.49
N ALA A 295 -14.77 -25.01 0.78
CA ALA A 295 -13.93 -24.63 1.90
C ALA A 295 -12.81 -25.66 2.11
N SER A 296 -11.55 -25.32 1.80
CA SER A 296 -10.39 -26.15 2.15
C SER A 296 -9.47 -25.44 3.16
N GLY A 297 -9.74 -25.71 4.44
CA GLY A 297 -8.83 -25.47 5.57
C GLY A 297 -8.04 -26.74 5.92
N ARG A 298 -6.83 -26.56 6.45
CA ARG A 298 -5.72 -27.56 6.50
C ARG A 298 -5.97 -28.85 7.31
N ASP A 299 -7.10 -28.99 8.00
CA ASP A 299 -7.37 -30.11 8.92
C ASP A 299 -8.71 -30.82 8.65
N GLY A 300 -9.36 -30.56 7.50
CA GLY A 300 -10.63 -31.23 7.15
C GLY A 300 -11.84 -30.79 8.00
N ILE A 301 -11.72 -29.68 8.73
CA ILE A 301 -12.85 -28.98 9.35
C ILE A 301 -13.15 -27.73 8.49
N PRO A 302 -14.40 -27.49 8.07
CA PRO A 302 -14.77 -26.30 7.31
C PRO A 302 -14.35 -25.03 8.05
N GLY A 303 -13.51 -24.22 7.39
CA GLY A 303 -13.05 -22.94 7.92
C GLY A 303 -14.24 -22.05 8.28
N GLY A 304 -14.20 -21.51 9.49
CA GLY A 304 -15.24 -20.62 9.99
C GLY A 304 -15.45 -19.42 9.06
N ARG A 305 -16.67 -18.90 9.07
CA ARG A 305 -16.97 -17.55 8.60
C ARG A 305 -15.92 -16.58 9.14
N SER A 306 -15.66 -15.51 8.38
CA SER A 306 -15.03 -14.31 8.93
C SER A 306 -15.62 -14.04 10.32
N LEU A 307 -14.78 -13.80 11.32
CA LEU A 307 -15.25 -13.55 12.69
C LEU A 307 -16.00 -12.21 12.82
N LYS A 308 -16.13 -11.44 11.72
CA LYS A 308 -17.09 -10.37 11.50
C LYS A 308 -17.18 -10.02 10.00
N GLU A 309 -18.38 -9.72 9.49
CA GLU A 309 -18.51 -9.06 8.19
C GLU A 309 -17.94 -7.63 8.29
N PHE A 310 -17.43 -7.05 7.20
CA PHE A 310 -16.85 -5.69 7.20
C PHE A 310 -17.81 -4.65 7.83
N ASP A 311 -19.11 -4.86 7.64
CA ASP A 311 -20.18 -4.05 8.20
C ASP A 311 -20.31 -4.17 9.74
N GLU A 312 -20.03 -5.34 10.34
CA GLU A 312 -20.02 -5.51 11.81
C GLU A 312 -18.81 -4.83 12.48
N ILE A 313 -17.71 -4.62 11.74
CA ILE A 313 -16.53 -3.89 12.23
C ILE A 313 -16.82 -2.38 12.28
N LEU A 314 -17.62 -1.86 11.36
CA LEU A 314 -18.01 -0.46 11.31
C LEU A 314 -18.98 -0.09 12.45
N GLU A 315 -19.92 -0.98 12.77
CA GLU A 315 -20.90 -0.77 13.83
C GLU A 315 -20.27 -0.77 15.25
N GLU A 316 -19.30 -1.64 15.52
CA GLU A 316 -18.59 -1.66 16.80
C GLU A 316 -17.59 -0.50 16.98
N GLY A 317 -17.11 0.07 15.87
CA GLY A 317 -16.28 1.28 15.85
C GLY A 317 -17.07 2.60 15.99
N GLY A 318 -18.40 2.54 16.09
CA GLY A 318 -19.26 3.72 16.24
C GLY A 318 -19.59 4.46 14.93
N LEU A 319 -19.34 3.85 13.77
CA LEU A 319 -19.67 4.38 12.45
C LEU A 319 -20.90 3.64 11.89
N THR A 320 -22.10 4.09 12.28
CA THR A 320 -23.35 3.59 11.68
C THR A 320 -23.71 4.37 10.41
N THR A 321 -24.43 3.70 9.51
CA THR A 321 -24.93 4.24 8.23
C THR A 321 -25.87 5.45 8.37
N GLU A 322 -26.33 5.76 9.59
CA GLU A 322 -27.23 6.89 9.89
C GLU A 322 -26.52 8.26 9.87
N ASN A 323 -25.19 8.32 9.93
CA ASN A 323 -24.44 9.59 9.84
C ASN A 323 -24.18 10.08 8.39
N ARG A 324 -24.74 9.43 7.35
CA ARG A 324 -24.54 9.84 5.95
C ARG A 324 -25.60 10.80 5.39
N THR A 325 -26.64 11.12 6.14
CA THR A 325 -27.70 12.03 5.66
C THR A 325 -27.94 13.15 6.67
N GLY A 326 -26.96 14.02 6.83
CA GLY A 326 -27.14 15.34 7.44
C GLY A 326 -27.72 16.34 6.42
N VAL A 327 -28.93 16.08 5.93
CA VAL A 327 -29.77 17.10 5.28
C VAL A 327 -31.13 17.01 5.95
N GLU A 328 -31.38 17.92 6.89
CA GLU A 328 -32.72 18.20 7.40
C GLU A 328 -33.52 18.83 6.26
N GLU A 329 -34.59 18.17 5.83
CA GLU A 329 -35.63 18.78 4.98
C GLU A 329 -36.50 19.72 5.84
N GLU A 330 -36.47 21.02 5.52
CA GLU A 330 -37.62 21.93 5.67
C GLU A 330 -38.32 22.12 4.32
#